data_AF-A0A3M1UI31-F1
#
_entry.id   AF-A0A3M1UI31-F1
#
_cell.length_a   1.000
_cell.length_b   1.000
_cell.length_c   1.000
_cell.angle_alpha   90.00
_cell.angle_beta   90.00
_cell.angle_gamma   90.00
#
_symmetry.space_group_name_H-M   'P 1'
#
loop_
_entity.id
_entity.type
_entity.pdbx_description
1 polymer ?
#
loop_
_entity_poly.entity_id
_entity_poly.type
_entity_poly.pdbx_seq_one_letter_code
_entity_poly.pdbx_strand_id
1 'polypeptide(L)' 'MRVPDQHDKRHKRVYLTHQGKCVQQALYACAHQTLEKACEGIEQQELNACRKVLIKMFHNLNTPEISFKRN' A
#
# COMPACT_ATOMS: atom_id res chain seq x y z
N MET A 1 -5.26 1.66 -18.05
CA MET A 1 -4.61 1.18 -19.29
C MET A 1 -3.57 0.13 -18.94
N ARG A 2 -3.52 -0.99 -19.66
CA ARG A 2 -2.49 -2.02 -19.47
C ARG A 2 -1.57 -2.02 -20.69
N VAL A 3 -0.28 -1.83 -20.49
CA VAL A 3 0.71 -1.79 -21.57
C VAL A 3 1.65 -2.99 -21.40
N PRO A 4 1.85 -3.84 -22.42
CA PRO A 4 2.82 -4.93 -22.35
C PRO A 4 4.22 -4.39 -22.00
N ASP A 5 4.97 -5.13 -21.18
CA ASP A 5 6.37 -4.80 -20.99
C ASP A 5 7.16 -5.03 -22.30
N GLN A 6 8.20 -4.22 -22.52
CA GLN A 6 8.99 -4.26 -23.75
C GLN A 6 9.88 -5.52 -23.84
N HIS A 7 10.29 -6.07 -22.70
CA HIS A 7 11.20 -7.23 -22.63
C HIS A 7 10.44 -8.55 -22.43
N ASP A 8 9.29 -8.52 -21.76
CA ASP A 8 8.44 -9.70 -21.60
C ASP A 8 6.94 -9.37 -21.73
N LYS A 9 6.33 -9.82 -22.83
CA LYS A 9 4.92 -9.59 -23.15
C LYS A 9 3.94 -10.32 -22.21
N ARG A 10 4.41 -11.25 -21.39
CA ARG A 10 3.60 -11.89 -20.32
C ARG A 10 3.32 -10.92 -19.18
N HIS A 11 4.21 -9.94 -18.98
CA HIS A 11 4.06 -8.89 -17.99
C HIS A 11 3.36 -7.66 -18.59
N LYS A 12 2.49 -7.02 -17.80
CA LYS A 12 1.75 -5.82 -18.20
C LYS A 12 1.88 -4.76 -17.12
N ARG A 13 2.33 -3.57 -17.52
CA ARG A 13 2.34 -2.38 -16.66
C ARG A 13 0.94 -1.78 -16.62
N VAL A 14 0.46 -1.48 -15.42
CA VAL A 14 -0.87 -0.90 -15.19
C VAL A 14 -0.73 0.59 -14.91
N TYR A 15 -1.44 1.41 -15.69
CA TYR A 15 -1.46 2.87 -15.56
C TYR A 15 -2.89 3.37 -15.40
N LEU A 16 -3.06 4.46 -14.65
CA LEU A 16 -4.32 5.20 -14.63
C LEU A 16 -4.55 5.85 -15.99
N THR A 17 -5.78 5.73 -16.49
CA THR A 17 -6.24 6.50 -17.66
C THR A 17 -6.42 7.96 -17.27
N HIS A 18 -6.62 8.84 -18.25
CA HIS A 18 -6.93 10.24 -17.97
C HIS A 18 -8.16 10.37 -17.04
N GLN A 19 -9.26 9.69 -17.37
CA GLN A 19 -10.44 9.62 -16.51
C GLN A 19 -10.12 9.03 -15.12
N GLY A 20 -9.29 7.99 -15.06
CA GLY A 20 -8.86 7.40 -13.79
C GLY A 20 -8.09 8.37 -12.90
N LYS A 21 -7.26 9.25 -13.49
CA LYS A 21 -6.56 10.32 -12.75
C LYS A 21 -7.54 11.36 -12.21
N CYS A 22 -8.55 11.76 -12.99
CA CYS A 22 -9.58 12.69 -12.53
C CYS A 22 -10.35 12.11 -11.33
N VAL A 23 -10.72 10.83 -11.39
CA VAL A 23 -11.38 10.14 -10.26
C VAL A 23 -10.45 10.04 -9.05
N GLN A 24 -9.17 9.70 -9.26
CA GLN A 24 -8.19 9.64 -8.18
C GLN A 24 -8.07 10.97 -7.43
N GLN A 25 -8.05 12.10 -8.15
CA GLN A 25 -8.00 13.43 -7.55
C GLN A 25 -9.22 13.71 -6.67
N ALA A 26 -10.43 13.39 -7.14
CA ALA A 26 -11.65 13.53 -6.34
C ALA A 26 -11.64 12.59 -5.11
N LEU A 27 -11.15 11.37 -5.28
CA LEU A 27 -11.05 10.37 -4.22
C LEU A 27 -10.08 10.81 -3.11
N TYR A 28 -8.98 11.49 -3.47
CA TYR A 28 -8.00 11.97 -2.49
C TYR A 28 -8.64 12.85 -1.42
N ALA A 29 -9.56 13.74 -1.78
CA ALA A 29 -10.24 14.60 -0.82
C ALA A 29 -11.06 13.78 0.19
N CYS A 30 -11.85 12.81 -0.29
CA CYS A 30 -12.65 11.93 0.58
C CYS A 30 -11.76 11.04 1.47
N ALA A 31 -10.69 10.47 0.91
CA ALA A 31 -9.74 9.65 1.65
C ALA A 31 -9.03 10.47 2.74
N HIS A 32 -8.64 11.70 2.44
CA HIS A 32 -8.00 12.60 3.41
C HIS A 32 -8.94 12.93 4.56
N GLN A 33 -10.17 13.36 4.27
CA GLN A 33 -11.17 13.65 5.29
C GLN A 33 -11.48 12.43 6.16
N THR A 34 -11.53 11.24 5.56
CA THR A 34 -11.74 9.99 6.29
C THR A 34 -10.56 9.69 7.22
N LEU A 35 -9.34 9.91 6.76
CA LEU A 35 -8.12 9.71 7.54
C LEU A 35 -8.05 10.70 8.71
N GLU A 36 -8.32 11.98 8.47
CA GLU A 36 -8.33 13.02 9.51
C GLU A 36 -9.32 12.67 10.63
N LYS A 37 -10.54 12.30 10.26
CA LYS A 37 -11.56 11.87 11.23
C LYS A 37 -11.16 10.61 11.98
N ALA A 38 -10.59 9.63 11.29
CA ALA A 38 -10.15 8.37 11.92
C ALA A 38 -8.98 8.57 12.88
N CYS A 39 -8.15 9.60 12.67
CA CYS A 39 -6.99 9.93 13.49
C CYS A 39 -7.25 11.06 14.49
N GLU A 40 -8.48 11.59 14.56
CA GLU A 40 -8.83 12.69 15.44
C GLU A 40 -8.58 12.33 16.91
N GLY A 41 -7.86 13.19 17.62
CA GLY A 41 -7.52 13.00 19.03
C GLY A 41 -6.36 12.04 19.31
N ILE A 42 -5.70 11.50 18.27
CA ILE A 42 -4.52 10.65 18.41
C ILE A 42 -3.26 11.48 18.23
N GLU A 43 -2.30 11.35 19.15
CA GLU A 43 -1.03 12.06 19.00
C GLU A 43 -0.21 11.49 17.85
N GLN A 44 0.51 12.38 17.14
CA GLN A 44 1.34 11.97 16.01
C GLN A 44 2.42 10.94 16.39
N GLN A 45 2.91 11.01 17.63
CA GLN A 45 3.89 10.05 18.15
C GLN A 45 3.30 8.64 18.29
N GLU A 46 2.05 8.52 18.73
CA GLU A 46 1.34 7.25 18.87
C GLU A 46 1.05 6.63 17.50
N LEU A 47 0.60 7.43 16.53
CA LEU A 47 0.43 6.99 15.14
C LEU A 47 1.74 6.47 14.55
N ASN A 48 2.86 7.16 14.82
CA ASN A 48 4.17 6.75 14.37
C ASN A 48 4.63 5.42 15.02
N ALA A 49 4.35 5.23 16.31
CA ALA A 49 4.65 4.00 17.01
C ALA A 49 3.81 2.83 16.47
N CYS A 50 2.50 3.03 16.31
CA CYS A 50 1.59 2.06 15.72
C CYS A 50 2.03 1.63 14.32
N ARG A 51 2.35 2.61 13.45
CA ARG A 51 2.88 2.36 12.11
C ARG A 51 4.13 1.47 12.13
N LYS A 52 5.08 1.74 13.02
CA LYS A 52 6.32 0.94 13.16
C LYS A 52 6.00 -0.51 13.53
N VAL A 53 5.09 -0.73 14.49
CA VAL A 53 4.67 -2.07 14.91
C VAL A 53 4.01 -2.82 13.77
N LEU A 54 3.05 -2.20 13.08
CA LEU A 54 2.34 -2.80 11.94
C LEU A 54 3.29 -3.19 10.79
N ILE A 55 4.26 -2.33 10.46
CA ILE A 55 5.29 -2.65 9.45
C ILE A 55 6.11 -3.86 9.88
N LYS A 56 6.51 -3.95 11.15
CA LYS A 56 7.27 -5.10 11.67
C LYS A 56 6.44 -6.39 11.61
N MET A 57 5.16 -6.34 11.98
CA MET A 57 4.25 -7.48 11.85
C MET A 57 4.11 -7.92 10.40
N PHE A 58 3.93 -6.97 9.47
CA PHE A 58 3.86 -7.26 8.04
C PHE A 58 5.13 -7.97 7.55
N HIS A 59 6.32 -7.50 7.95
CA HIS A 59 7.56 -8.17 7.59
C HIS A 59 7.64 -9.59 8.17
N ASN A 60 7.32 -9.79 9.45
CA ASN A 60 7.35 -11.12 10.05
C ASN A 60 6.43 -12.13 9.32
N LEU A 61 5.26 -11.67 8.87
CA LEU A 61 4.28 -12.51 8.18
C LEU A 61 4.64 -12.79 6.71
N ASN A 62 5.42 -11.92 6.07
CA ASN A 62 5.78 -12.03 4.65
C ASN A 62 7.26 -12.39 4.43
N THR A 63 8.04 -12.56 5.50
CA THR A 63 9.39 -13.11 5.40
C THR A 63 9.28 -14.63 5.40
N PRO A 64 9.76 -15.32 4.35
CA PRO A 64 9.73 -16.77 4.30
C PRO A 64 10.79 -17.36 5.26
N GLU A 65 10.46 -17.50 6.54
CA GLU A 65 11.18 -18.43 7.42
C GLU A 65 10.56 -19.83 7.32
N ILE A 66 10.93 -20.56 6.27
CA ILE A 66 10.86 -22.03 6.29
C ILE A 66 12.15 -22.58 5.67
N SER A 67 13.27 -22.42 6.39
CA SER A 67 14.38 -23.36 6.26
C SER A 67 13.96 -24.65 6.98
N PHE A 68 13.35 -25.56 6.23
CA PHE A 68 13.19 -26.96 6.61
C PHE A 68 14.56 -27.50 7.08
N LYS A 69 14.76 -27.63 8.40
CA LYS A 69 15.77 -28.56 8.91
C LYS A 69 15.23 -29.97 8.68
N ARG A 70 15.67 -30.61 7.59
CA ARG A 70 15.59 -32.06 7.44
C ARG A 70 16.55 -32.67 8.46
N ASN A 71 15.98 -33.39 9.43
CA ASN A 71 16.69 -34.47 10.13
C ASN A 71 16.86 -35.65 9.19
#